data_AF-A0A7W2CDN0-F1
#
_entry.id   AF-A0A7W2CDN0-F1
#
_cell.length_a   1.000
_cell.length_b   1.000
_cell.length_c   1.000
_cell.angle_alpha   90.00
_cell.angle_beta   90.00
_cell.angle_gamma   90.00
#
_symmetry.space_group_name_H-M   'P 1'
#
loop_
_entity.id
_entity.type
_entity.pdbx_description
1 polymer ?
#
loop_
_entity_poly.entity_id
_entity_poly.type
_entity_poly.pdbx_seq_one_letter_code
_entity_poly.pdbx_strand_id
1 'polypeptide(L)'
;MNDYWLPGDLHGRGMELAALIASRAGTDIVGPADYWIDMPEHVVGEPTRPQSATAWGDGFLCIDLGPDDKETWKRFEVLAETDLDPESVARRAQIWRLPVTPYRESALEQFPNNLGSCSRTIDPRSLTVIDITSMWAGPLCTELLARSGARVIKIEPSSRPDGLRFGDGDNGLGQAPMFRELNRSKEIADIDLRYCSEGGEFHRLIRSADLVVTSLSPRANMNLGITPDQLCSINPDIAFLAITAFDSISEESDWVAYGTGVHATSGLGWQAGRPMTPAFSYPDPLAGLEACALAFGQMMRDVPQVCRVSLDKSVAALEDTL
;
A
#
# COMPACT_ATOMS: atom_id res chain seq x y z
N MET A 1 10.03 -7.29 -27.47
CA MET A 1 9.84 -8.27 -26.39
C MET A 1 9.56 -7.42 -25.17
N ASN A 2 8.41 -7.59 -24.53
CA ASN A 2 8.06 -6.74 -23.38
C ASN A 2 9.02 -7.09 -22.24
N ASP A 3 9.93 -6.17 -21.91
CA ASP A 3 10.92 -6.30 -20.83
C ASP A 3 10.30 -6.26 -19.41
N TYR A 4 8.98 -6.43 -19.32
CA TYR A 4 8.22 -6.42 -18.09
C TYR A 4 7.91 -7.84 -17.62
N TRP A 5 7.93 -8.04 -16.31
CA TRP A 5 7.72 -9.33 -15.66
C TRP A 5 6.52 -9.28 -14.71
N LEU A 6 5.88 -10.42 -14.50
CA LEU A 6 4.90 -10.65 -13.43
C LEU A 6 5.09 -12.08 -12.89
N PRO A 7 4.79 -12.33 -11.60
CA PRO A 7 4.82 -13.68 -11.04
C PRO A 7 3.74 -14.56 -11.68
N GLY A 8 4.05 -15.86 -11.85
CA GLY A 8 3.14 -16.81 -12.50
C GLY A 8 1.84 -17.07 -11.74
N ASP A 9 1.89 -17.13 -10.40
CA ASP A 9 0.73 -17.38 -9.53
C ASP A 9 -0.02 -16.09 -9.11
N LEU A 10 0.28 -14.94 -9.73
CA LEU A 10 -0.31 -13.67 -9.32
C LEU A 10 -1.86 -13.69 -9.35
N HIS A 11 -2.45 -14.19 -10.43
CA HIS A 11 -3.91 -14.26 -10.59
C HIS A 11 -4.54 -15.33 -9.70
N GLY A 12 -3.86 -16.47 -9.52
CA GLY A 12 -4.29 -17.55 -8.63
C GLY A 12 -4.46 -17.03 -7.21
N ARG A 13 -3.39 -16.40 -6.68
CA ARG A 13 -3.42 -15.75 -5.37
C ARG A 13 -4.49 -14.66 -5.26
N GLY A 14 -4.66 -13.83 -6.30
CA GLY A 14 -5.73 -12.82 -6.34
C GLY A 14 -7.12 -13.43 -6.18
N MET A 15 -7.40 -14.55 -6.86
CA MET A 15 -8.67 -15.28 -6.75
C MET A 15 -8.90 -15.88 -5.36
N GLU A 16 -7.86 -16.45 -4.73
CA GLU A 16 -7.95 -16.97 -3.37
C GLU A 16 -8.35 -15.88 -2.37
N LEU A 17 -7.70 -14.71 -2.47
CA LEU A 17 -7.98 -13.56 -1.61
C LEU A 17 -9.39 -13.02 -1.86
N ALA A 18 -9.83 -12.95 -3.12
CA ALA A 18 -11.19 -12.56 -3.46
C ALA A 18 -12.23 -13.51 -2.84
N ALA A 19 -12.02 -14.82 -2.94
CA ALA A 19 -12.89 -15.82 -2.33
C ALA A 19 -12.91 -15.71 -0.80
N LEU A 20 -11.75 -15.47 -0.17
CA LEU A 20 -11.65 -15.23 1.26
C LEU A 20 -12.44 -13.99 1.70
N ILE A 21 -12.29 -12.87 0.98
CA ILE A 21 -13.04 -11.63 1.25
C ILE A 21 -14.54 -11.89 1.11
N ALA A 22 -14.98 -12.55 0.03
CA ALA A 22 -16.39 -12.86 -0.20
C ALA A 22 -16.97 -13.73 0.92
N SER A 23 -16.20 -14.70 1.42
CA SER A 23 -16.62 -15.54 2.56
C SER A 23 -16.83 -14.75 3.85
N ARG A 24 -16.04 -13.69 4.08
CA ARG A 24 -16.13 -12.82 5.27
C ARG A 24 -17.21 -11.76 5.13
N ALA A 25 -17.34 -11.16 3.95
CA ALA A 25 -18.38 -10.18 3.66
C ALA A 25 -19.78 -10.82 3.52
N GLY A 26 -19.85 -12.14 3.28
CA GLY A 26 -21.10 -12.85 3.01
C GLY A 26 -21.69 -12.58 1.63
N THR A 27 -20.95 -11.89 0.76
CA THR A 27 -21.30 -11.60 -0.63
C THR A 27 -20.04 -11.35 -1.45
N ASP A 28 -20.10 -11.58 -2.76
CA ASP A 28 -19.00 -11.23 -3.65
C ASP A 28 -18.95 -9.72 -3.88
N ILE A 29 -17.99 -9.06 -3.24
CA ILE A 29 -17.74 -7.62 -3.37
C ILE A 29 -16.55 -7.31 -4.27
N VAL A 30 -15.64 -8.28 -4.45
CA VAL A 30 -14.44 -8.12 -5.28
C VAL A 30 -14.85 -8.27 -6.75
N GLY A 31 -15.68 -9.26 -7.05
CA GLY A 31 -16.00 -9.62 -8.44
C GLY A 31 -14.78 -10.29 -9.09
N PRO A 32 -14.55 -10.06 -10.40
CA PRO A 32 -13.37 -10.58 -11.09
C PRO A 32 -12.08 -10.07 -10.42
N ALA A 33 -11.30 -10.97 -9.82
CA ALA A 33 -10.10 -10.59 -9.08
C ALA A 33 -9.03 -9.97 -10.00
N ASP A 34 -8.92 -10.51 -11.22
CA ASP A 34 -8.05 -10.01 -12.29
C ASP A 34 -8.28 -8.52 -12.59
N TYR A 35 -9.53 -8.04 -12.53
CA TYR A 35 -9.83 -6.62 -12.69
C TYR A 35 -9.06 -5.73 -11.71
N TRP A 36 -8.90 -6.17 -10.46
CA TRP A 36 -8.21 -5.40 -9.42
C TRP A 36 -6.70 -5.62 -9.43
N ILE A 37 -6.25 -6.83 -9.76
CA ILE A 37 -4.84 -7.18 -9.89
C ILE A 37 -4.21 -6.41 -11.07
N ASP A 38 -4.87 -6.43 -12.23
CA ASP A 38 -4.41 -5.83 -13.47
C ASP A 38 -5.05 -4.45 -13.71
N MET A 39 -5.55 -3.79 -12.65
CA MET A 39 -6.37 -2.57 -12.76
C MET A 39 -5.81 -1.51 -13.72
N PRO A 40 -4.50 -1.19 -13.75
CA PRO A 40 -3.95 -0.24 -14.72
C PRO A 40 -4.26 -0.59 -16.18
N GLU A 41 -4.28 -1.88 -16.54
CA GLU A 41 -4.58 -2.36 -17.90
C GLU A 41 -6.07 -2.22 -18.26
N HIS A 42 -6.94 -2.16 -17.25
CA HIS A 42 -8.39 -2.10 -17.46
C HIS A 42 -8.95 -0.68 -17.43
N VAL A 43 -8.37 0.19 -16.60
CA VAL A 43 -8.90 1.55 -16.38
C VAL A 43 -8.15 2.62 -17.17
N VAL A 44 -6.95 2.32 -17.67
CA VAL A 44 -6.13 3.23 -18.45
C VAL A 44 -5.91 2.65 -19.84
N GLY A 45 -6.18 3.44 -20.88
CA GLY A 45 -6.01 2.96 -22.27
C GLY A 45 -4.56 2.65 -22.63
N GLU A 46 -3.62 3.46 -22.13
CA GLU A 46 -2.18 3.25 -22.25
C GLU A 46 -1.53 3.53 -20.88
N PRO A 47 -1.47 2.53 -19.97
CA PRO A 47 -0.98 2.75 -18.61
C PRO A 47 0.49 3.14 -18.59
N THR A 48 0.82 4.14 -17.76
CA THR A 48 2.21 4.48 -17.46
C THR A 48 2.90 3.29 -16.81
N ARG A 49 4.01 2.85 -17.40
CA ARG A 49 4.78 1.69 -16.92
C ARG A 49 5.76 2.09 -15.82
N PRO A 50 6.04 1.20 -14.84
CA PRO A 50 7.12 1.41 -13.88
C PRO A 50 8.46 1.67 -14.58
N GLN A 51 9.29 2.51 -13.97
CA GLN A 51 10.64 2.77 -14.48
C GLN A 51 11.51 1.51 -14.37
N SER A 52 12.36 1.31 -15.38
CA SER A 52 13.31 0.22 -15.35
C SER A 52 14.35 0.37 -14.23
N ALA A 53 14.92 -0.74 -13.79
CA ALA A 53 16.02 -0.74 -12.82
C ALA A 53 17.18 0.17 -13.28
N THR A 54 17.65 1.03 -12.37
CA THR A 54 18.74 1.96 -12.63
C THR A 54 20.05 1.33 -12.20
N ALA A 55 20.99 1.17 -13.14
CA ALA A 55 22.33 0.68 -12.82
C ALA A 55 23.03 1.67 -11.87
N TRP A 56 23.62 1.15 -10.79
CA TRP A 56 24.31 1.95 -9.78
C TRP A 56 25.50 1.18 -9.22
N GLY A 57 26.70 1.65 -9.55
CA GLY A 57 27.94 0.92 -9.24
C GLY A 57 27.89 -0.52 -9.76
N ASP A 58 28.02 -1.48 -8.84
CA ASP A 58 28.03 -2.91 -9.16
C ASP A 58 26.64 -3.59 -9.09
N GLY A 59 25.58 -2.82 -8.85
CA GLY A 59 24.22 -3.34 -8.77
C GLY A 59 23.17 -2.38 -9.34
N PHE A 60 21.95 -2.43 -8.79
CA PHE A 60 20.82 -1.69 -9.35
C PHE A 60 19.91 -1.13 -8.25
N LEU A 61 19.29 0.02 -8.55
CA LEU A 61 18.30 0.69 -7.72
C LEU A 61 16.94 0.72 -8.42
N CYS A 62 15.89 0.53 -7.65
CA CYS A 62 14.55 1.01 -7.97
C CYS A 62 14.41 2.43 -7.42
N ILE A 63 14.11 3.39 -8.29
CA ILE A 63 13.94 4.81 -7.98
C ILE A 63 12.49 5.19 -8.32
N ASP A 64 11.57 5.03 -7.37
CA ASP A 64 10.12 5.18 -7.60
C ASP A 64 9.56 6.50 -7.06
N LEU A 65 10.05 7.60 -7.64
CA LEU A 65 9.86 8.96 -7.13
C LEU A 65 8.46 9.51 -7.44
N GLY A 66 7.79 10.04 -6.42
CA GLY A 66 6.60 10.86 -6.59
C GLY A 66 6.91 12.26 -7.15
N PRO A 67 5.88 13.04 -7.53
CA PRO A 67 6.05 14.42 -8.01
C PRO A 67 6.86 15.30 -7.04
N ASP A 68 6.65 15.13 -5.74
CA ASP A 68 7.30 15.91 -4.67
C ASP A 68 8.76 15.50 -4.40
N ASP A 69 9.17 14.33 -4.87
CA ASP A 69 10.48 13.76 -4.56
C ASP A 69 11.57 14.19 -5.56
N LYS A 70 11.19 14.69 -6.74
CA LYS A 70 12.10 14.94 -7.87
C LYS A 70 13.24 15.91 -7.54
N GLU A 71 12.92 17.01 -6.87
CA GLU A 71 13.93 18.02 -6.49
C GLU A 71 14.83 17.52 -5.35
N THR A 72 14.25 16.78 -4.40
CA THR A 72 14.99 16.15 -3.31
C THR A 72 15.96 15.10 -3.84
N TRP A 73 15.52 14.27 -4.79
CA TRP A 73 16.35 13.29 -5.48
C TRP A 73 17.56 13.92 -6.16
N LYS A 74 17.38 14.98 -6.97
CA LYS A 74 18.50 15.64 -7.66
C LYS A 74 19.62 16.08 -6.71
N ARG A 75 19.26 16.54 -5.51
CA ARG A 75 20.23 16.94 -4.48
C ARG A 75 20.89 15.73 -3.82
N PHE A 76 20.11 14.70 -3.54
CA PHE A 76 20.59 13.45 -2.96
C PHE A 76 21.56 12.73 -3.91
N GLU A 77 21.20 12.62 -5.19
CA GLU A 77 21.96 11.91 -6.23
C GLU A 77 23.40 12.42 -6.32
N VAL A 78 23.59 13.74 -6.36
CA VAL A 78 24.92 14.38 -6.37
C VAL A 78 25.77 13.99 -5.14
N LEU A 79 25.15 13.79 -3.99
CA LEU A 79 25.83 13.36 -2.76
C LEU A 79 26.06 11.85 -2.70
N ALA A 80 25.26 11.08 -3.43
CA ALA A 80 25.30 9.63 -3.45
C ALA A 80 26.23 9.10 -4.55
N GLU A 81 26.50 9.86 -5.61
CA GLU A 81 27.24 9.41 -6.81
C GLU A 81 28.63 8.79 -6.52
N THR A 82 29.26 9.16 -5.40
CA THR A 82 30.56 8.59 -4.97
C THR A 82 30.45 7.24 -4.24
N ASP A 83 29.24 6.85 -3.84
CA ASP A 83 28.93 5.62 -3.14
C ASP A 83 28.40 4.60 -4.16
N LEU A 84 29.21 3.61 -4.51
CA LEU A 84 28.89 2.63 -5.55
C LEU A 84 28.08 1.44 -5.04
N ASP A 85 27.81 1.37 -3.74
CA ASP A 85 27.01 0.29 -3.15
C ASP A 85 25.51 0.66 -3.15
N PRO A 86 24.66 -0.02 -3.93
CA PRO A 86 23.23 0.28 -3.98
C PRO A 86 22.52 0.07 -2.63
N GLU A 87 22.97 -0.86 -1.78
CA GLU A 87 22.39 -1.05 -0.44
C GLU A 87 22.67 0.15 0.47
N SER A 88 23.91 0.63 0.47
CA SER A 88 24.32 1.86 1.17
C SER A 88 23.53 3.08 0.67
N VAL A 89 23.42 3.25 -0.65
CA VAL A 89 22.68 4.37 -1.24
C VAL A 89 21.20 4.31 -0.88
N ALA A 90 20.55 3.16 -0.97
CA ALA A 90 19.16 3.00 -0.56
C ALA A 90 18.97 3.36 0.92
N ARG A 91 19.80 2.81 1.83
CA ARG A 91 19.75 3.15 3.27
C ARG A 91 19.88 4.66 3.51
N ARG A 92 20.75 5.35 2.78
CA ARG A 92 20.92 6.81 2.87
C ARG A 92 19.72 7.56 2.29
N ALA A 93 19.11 7.08 1.22
CA ALA A 93 17.93 7.69 0.60
C ALA A 93 16.74 7.71 1.58
N GLN A 94 16.63 6.70 2.46
CA GLN A 94 15.60 6.65 3.50
C GLN A 94 15.71 7.76 4.53
N ILE A 95 16.93 8.26 4.82
CA ILE A 95 17.13 9.45 5.67
C ILE A 95 16.44 10.68 5.05
N TRP A 96 16.46 10.76 3.72
CA TRP A 96 15.82 11.81 2.92
C TRP A 96 14.35 11.50 2.58
N ARG A 97 13.83 10.36 3.05
CA ARG A 97 12.46 9.87 2.82
C ARG A 97 12.14 9.61 1.35
N LEU A 98 13.16 9.24 0.58
CA LEU A 98 13.02 8.94 -0.83
C LEU A 98 12.64 7.47 -1.02
N PRO A 99 11.65 7.15 -1.88
CA PRO A 99 11.25 5.79 -2.24
C PRO A 99 12.30 5.14 -3.17
N VAL A 100 13.48 4.89 -2.61
CA VAL A 100 14.62 4.30 -3.32
C VAL A 100 15.04 3.03 -2.61
N THR A 101 15.10 1.94 -3.35
CA THR A 101 15.36 0.60 -2.82
C THR A 101 16.32 -0.16 -3.74
N PRO A 102 17.14 -1.09 -3.21
CA PRO A 102 18.04 -1.89 -4.02
C PRO A 102 17.27 -3.03 -4.70
N TYR A 103 17.70 -3.38 -5.91
CA TYR A 103 17.37 -4.71 -6.46
C TYR A 103 18.26 -5.75 -5.80
N ARG A 104 17.64 -6.78 -5.22
CA ARG A 104 18.34 -7.90 -4.59
C ARG A 104 18.24 -9.14 -5.46
N GLU A 105 19.32 -9.90 -5.54
CA GLU A 105 19.35 -11.16 -6.28
C GLU A 105 18.73 -12.33 -5.50
N SER A 106 18.96 -12.36 -4.18
CA SER A 106 18.44 -13.42 -3.32
C SER A 106 17.10 -13.02 -2.73
N ALA A 107 16.14 -13.94 -2.76
CA ALA A 107 14.89 -13.77 -2.03
C ALA A 107 15.16 -13.72 -0.53
N LEU A 108 14.47 -12.82 0.16
CA LEU A 108 14.46 -12.80 1.62
C LEU A 108 13.53 -13.91 2.11
N GLU A 109 13.99 -14.71 3.08
CA GLU A 109 13.10 -15.66 3.75
C GLU A 109 12.05 -14.88 4.53
N GLN A 110 10.81 -14.95 4.07
CA GLN A 110 9.67 -14.26 4.67
C GLN A 110 8.47 -15.20 4.77
N PHE A 111 7.65 -14.97 5.79
CA PHE A 111 6.39 -15.67 5.98
C PHE A 111 5.23 -14.82 5.44
N PRO A 112 4.21 -15.42 4.84
CA PRO A 112 3.00 -14.70 4.42
C PRO A 112 2.34 -13.92 5.55
N ASN A 113 1.55 -12.89 5.20
CA ASN A 113 0.70 -12.21 6.17
C ASN A 113 -0.27 -13.20 6.83
N ASN A 114 -0.42 -13.13 8.16
CA ASN A 114 -1.39 -13.95 8.86
C ASN A 114 -2.79 -13.30 8.78
N LEU A 115 -3.63 -13.83 7.90
CA LEU A 115 -4.99 -13.32 7.67
C LEU A 115 -6.02 -13.83 8.69
N GLY A 116 -5.62 -14.73 9.60
CA GLY A 116 -6.47 -15.38 10.59
C GLY A 116 -7.56 -16.29 10.00
N SER A 117 -8.29 -16.97 10.88
CA SER A 117 -9.48 -17.76 10.54
C SER A 117 -10.72 -17.08 11.11
N CYS A 118 -11.68 -16.75 10.25
CA CYS A 118 -12.91 -16.09 10.66
C CYS A 118 -14.08 -17.07 10.63
N SER A 119 -14.95 -16.99 11.63
CA SER A 119 -16.03 -17.96 11.87
C SER A 119 -17.43 -17.40 11.59
N ARG A 120 -17.53 -16.10 11.34
CA ARG A 120 -18.78 -15.36 11.16
C ARG A 120 -18.67 -14.35 10.03
N THR A 121 -19.81 -13.76 9.67
CA THR A 121 -19.89 -12.61 8.76
C THR A 121 -20.32 -11.37 9.55
N ILE A 122 -20.14 -10.19 8.96
CA ILE A 122 -20.62 -8.91 9.50
C ILE A 122 -21.36 -8.11 8.43
N ASP A 123 -22.37 -7.32 8.80
CA ASP A 123 -23.03 -6.37 7.90
C ASP A 123 -22.14 -5.11 7.75
N PRO A 124 -21.52 -4.88 6.59
CA PRO A 124 -20.58 -3.77 6.43
C PRO A 124 -21.24 -2.40 6.54
N ARG A 125 -22.57 -2.29 6.37
CA ARG A 125 -23.31 -1.02 6.48
C ARG A 125 -23.34 -0.43 7.89
N SER A 126 -22.97 -1.23 8.88
CA SER A 126 -22.79 -0.76 10.26
C SER A 126 -21.45 -0.07 10.49
N LEU A 127 -20.50 -0.20 9.55
CA LEU A 127 -19.11 0.20 9.75
C LEU A 127 -18.88 1.64 9.28
N THR A 128 -18.16 2.40 10.10
CA THR A 128 -17.54 3.66 9.73
C THR A 128 -16.01 3.49 9.71
N VAL A 129 -15.40 3.73 8.54
CA VAL A 129 -13.97 3.56 8.31
C VAL A 129 -13.33 4.92 8.02
N ILE A 130 -12.23 5.22 8.70
CA ILE A 130 -11.39 6.37 8.42
C ILE A 130 -10.21 5.89 7.58
N ASP A 131 -10.16 6.37 6.34
CA ASP A 131 -9.17 6.01 5.34
C ASP A 131 -8.07 7.10 5.28
N ILE A 132 -6.89 6.80 5.83
CA ILE A 132 -5.68 7.64 5.78
C ILE A 132 -4.66 7.02 4.82
N THR A 133 -5.16 6.37 3.77
CA THR A 133 -4.32 5.71 2.78
C THR A 133 -4.16 6.56 1.53
N SER A 134 -3.13 6.25 0.76
CA SER A 134 -2.85 6.86 -0.54
C SER A 134 -2.28 5.82 -1.50
N MET A 135 -2.20 6.17 -2.79
CA MET A 135 -1.74 5.27 -3.85
C MET A 135 -2.69 4.09 -4.04
N TRP A 136 -2.22 2.84 -4.03
CA TRP A 136 -3.01 1.70 -4.52
C TRP A 136 -3.46 0.73 -3.43
N ALA A 137 -2.54 0.12 -2.67
CA ALA A 137 -2.89 -0.97 -1.73
C ALA A 137 -3.98 -0.58 -0.71
N GLY A 138 -3.78 0.54 -0.02
CA GLY A 138 -4.73 1.02 0.97
C GLY A 138 -6.05 1.50 0.36
N PRO A 139 -6.03 2.32 -0.69
CA PRO A 139 -7.27 2.73 -1.34
C PRO A 139 -8.09 1.58 -1.92
N LEU A 140 -7.45 0.50 -2.39
CA LEU A 140 -8.15 -0.72 -2.83
C LEU A 140 -8.89 -1.38 -1.67
N CYS A 141 -8.21 -1.60 -0.54
CA CYS A 141 -8.82 -2.17 0.67
C CYS A 141 -10.08 -1.39 1.07
N THR A 142 -9.97 -0.06 1.15
CA THR A 142 -11.03 0.80 1.65
C THR A 142 -12.13 1.05 0.62
N GLU A 143 -11.83 1.00 -0.68
CA GLU A 143 -12.87 1.02 -1.73
C GLU A 143 -13.70 -0.25 -1.70
N LEU A 144 -13.10 -1.42 -1.49
CA LEU A 144 -13.86 -2.67 -1.36
C LEU A 144 -14.76 -2.64 -0.13
N LEU A 145 -14.28 -2.09 1.00
CA LEU A 145 -15.11 -1.85 2.18
C LEU A 145 -16.27 -0.88 1.85
N ALA A 146 -16.02 0.21 1.14
CA ALA A 146 -17.06 1.16 0.73
C ALA A 146 -18.11 0.51 -0.19
N ARG A 147 -17.67 -0.25 -1.19
CA ARG A 147 -18.54 -1.00 -2.12
C ARG A 147 -19.37 -2.07 -1.41
N SER A 148 -18.89 -2.59 -0.28
CA SER A 148 -19.64 -3.51 0.58
C SER A 148 -20.72 -2.83 1.43
N GLY A 149 -20.74 -1.49 1.44
CA GLY A 149 -21.74 -0.67 2.14
C GLY A 149 -21.22 0.07 3.36
N ALA A 150 -19.94 -0.10 3.74
CA ALA A 150 -19.33 0.66 4.82
C ALA A 150 -19.28 2.16 4.49
N ARG A 151 -19.46 3.00 5.51
CA ARG A 151 -19.22 4.44 5.38
C ARG A 151 -17.73 4.69 5.46
N VAL A 152 -17.09 4.96 4.32
CA VAL A 152 -15.64 5.21 4.25
C VAL A 152 -15.39 6.69 4.03
N ILE A 153 -14.64 7.29 4.95
CA ILE A 153 -14.24 8.71 4.92
C ILE A 153 -12.73 8.77 4.71
N LYS A 154 -12.31 9.10 3.50
CA LYS A 154 -10.92 9.36 3.16
C LYS A 154 -10.48 10.71 3.68
N ILE A 155 -9.43 10.72 4.48
CA ILE A 155 -8.76 11.94 4.92
C ILE A 155 -7.67 12.28 3.91
N GLU A 156 -7.89 13.35 3.16
CA GLU A 156 -6.97 13.78 2.12
C GLU A 156 -6.68 15.29 2.24
N PRO A 157 -5.53 15.68 2.80
CA PRO A 157 -5.18 17.08 2.92
C PRO A 157 -4.95 17.71 1.54
N SER A 158 -5.57 18.87 1.26
CA SER A 158 -5.27 19.65 0.04
C SER A 158 -3.81 20.08 -0.06
N SER A 159 -3.10 20.12 1.06
CA SER A 159 -1.66 20.41 1.13
C SER A 159 -0.77 19.24 0.69
N ARG A 160 -1.32 18.03 0.64
CA ARG A 160 -0.65 16.81 0.19
C ARG A 160 -1.67 15.85 -0.42
N PRO A 161 -2.16 16.16 -1.63
CA PRO A 161 -3.09 15.29 -2.33
C PRO A 161 -2.49 13.90 -2.60
N ASP A 162 -3.37 12.91 -2.77
CA ASP A 162 -2.99 11.56 -3.17
C ASP A 162 -2.26 11.59 -4.51
N GLY A 163 -1.10 10.94 -4.59
CA GLY A 163 -0.25 10.94 -5.79
C GLY A 163 -0.97 10.41 -7.03
N LEU A 164 -1.93 9.50 -6.87
CA LEU A 164 -2.73 9.00 -7.99
C LEU A 164 -3.62 10.07 -8.64
N ARG A 165 -3.90 11.19 -7.99
CA ARG A 165 -4.59 12.33 -8.64
C ARG A 165 -3.82 12.91 -9.82
N PHE A 166 -2.52 12.66 -9.90
CA PHE A 166 -1.65 13.12 -11.00
C PHE A 166 -1.28 11.99 -11.95
N GLY A 167 -1.87 10.81 -11.78
CA GLY A 167 -1.62 9.65 -12.64
C GLY A 167 -1.99 9.92 -14.09
N ASP A 168 -1.22 9.35 -15.01
CA ASP A 168 -1.45 9.38 -16.47
C ASP A 168 -1.71 10.78 -17.05
N GLY A 169 -1.02 11.78 -16.49
CA GLY A 169 -1.04 13.16 -16.98
C GLY A 169 -2.22 14.01 -16.48
N ASP A 170 -2.99 13.53 -15.50
CA ASP A 170 -4.03 14.34 -14.87
C ASP A 170 -3.44 15.54 -14.12
N ASN A 171 -4.22 16.61 -14.02
CA ASN A 171 -3.79 17.87 -13.41
C ASN A 171 -4.01 17.94 -11.90
N GLY A 172 -4.31 16.81 -11.25
CA GLY A 172 -4.59 16.76 -9.81
C GLY A 172 -6.05 16.99 -9.44
N LEU A 173 -6.95 17.20 -10.40
CA LEU A 173 -8.39 17.42 -10.15
C LEU A 173 -9.15 16.13 -9.82
N GLY A 174 -8.43 15.02 -9.62
CA GLY A 174 -9.01 13.73 -9.26
C GLY A 174 -9.76 13.07 -10.42
N GLN A 175 -9.36 13.36 -11.66
CA GLN A 175 -9.93 12.74 -12.85
C GLN A 175 -9.10 11.56 -13.36
N ALA A 176 -7.89 11.38 -12.82
CA ALA A 176 -7.07 10.20 -13.07
C ALA A 176 -7.88 8.90 -12.89
N PRO A 177 -7.91 8.00 -13.88
CA PRO A 177 -8.79 6.81 -13.87
C PRO A 177 -8.59 5.92 -12.64
N MET A 178 -7.33 5.65 -12.28
CA MET A 178 -6.96 4.86 -11.11
C MET A 178 -7.48 5.50 -9.81
N PHE A 179 -7.28 6.81 -9.63
CA PHE A 179 -7.76 7.53 -8.45
C PHE A 179 -9.28 7.43 -8.32
N ARG A 180 -10.00 7.62 -9.44
CA ARG A 180 -11.46 7.51 -9.47
C ARG A 180 -11.90 6.11 -9.11
N GLU A 181 -11.33 5.08 -9.70
CA GLU A 181 -11.76 3.70 -9.45
C GLU A 181 -11.53 3.29 -7.99
N LEU A 182 -10.43 3.71 -7.39
CA LEU A 182 -10.07 3.41 -6.00
C LEU A 182 -10.73 4.29 -4.95
N ASN A 183 -11.50 5.32 -5.33
CA ASN A 183 -12.10 6.26 -4.36
C ASN A 183 -13.53 6.70 -4.70
N ARG A 184 -14.14 6.18 -5.77
CA ARG A 184 -15.49 6.59 -6.23
C ARG A 184 -16.60 6.34 -5.22
N SER A 185 -16.44 5.38 -4.31
CA SER A 185 -17.48 5.04 -3.33
C SER A 185 -17.26 5.72 -1.97
N LYS A 186 -16.26 6.59 -1.85
CA LYS A 186 -15.83 7.18 -0.56
C LYS A 186 -16.26 8.64 -0.42
N GLU A 187 -16.49 9.06 0.81
CA GLU A 187 -16.50 10.48 1.19
C GLU A 187 -15.04 10.96 1.30
N ILE A 188 -14.72 12.17 0.86
CA ILE A 188 -13.37 12.76 1.01
C ILE A 188 -13.47 14.00 1.88
N ALA A 189 -12.68 14.04 2.95
CA ALA A 189 -12.57 15.17 3.87
C ALA A 189 -11.17 15.78 3.80
N ASP A 190 -11.11 17.09 3.55
CA ASP A 190 -9.88 17.88 3.59
C ASP A 190 -9.52 18.22 5.04
N ILE A 191 -8.76 17.33 5.67
CA ILE A 191 -8.26 17.52 7.03
C ILE A 191 -6.73 17.46 6.99
N ASP A 192 -6.10 18.52 7.46
CA ASP A 192 -4.64 18.58 7.60
C ASP A 192 -4.17 17.71 8.77
N LEU A 193 -3.55 16.58 8.43
CA LEU A 193 -3.07 15.60 9.40
C LEU A 193 -2.01 16.15 10.35
N ARG A 194 -1.33 17.26 10.02
CA ARG A 194 -0.33 17.88 10.90
C ARG A 194 -0.93 18.37 12.22
N TYR A 195 -2.24 18.63 12.24
CA TYR A 195 -2.98 19.09 13.41
C TYR A 195 -3.95 18.03 13.94
N CYS A 196 -3.88 16.79 13.46
CA CYS A 196 -4.86 15.77 13.83
C CYS A 196 -4.78 15.37 15.31
N SER A 197 -3.62 15.55 15.96
CA SER A 197 -3.43 15.36 17.40
C SER A 197 -4.00 16.50 18.26
N GLU A 198 -4.43 17.62 17.67
CA GLU A 198 -4.92 18.80 18.38
C GLU A 198 -6.43 18.76 18.67
N GLY A 199 -7.11 17.65 18.35
CA GLY A 199 -8.55 17.52 18.55
C GLY A 199 -9.37 17.77 17.29
N GLY A 200 -10.42 18.59 17.43
CA GLY A 200 -11.21 19.09 16.30
C GLY A 200 -12.03 18.03 15.55
N GLU A 201 -12.09 18.20 14.23
CA GLU A 201 -12.89 17.35 13.34
C GLU A 201 -12.35 15.91 13.25
N PHE A 202 -11.03 15.76 13.21
CA PHE A 202 -10.41 14.43 13.20
C PHE A 202 -10.83 13.61 14.41
N HIS A 203 -10.72 14.16 15.63
CA HIS A 203 -11.16 13.44 16.84
C HIS A 203 -12.67 13.14 16.84
N ARG A 204 -13.50 14.01 16.25
CA ARG A 204 -14.95 13.72 16.12
C ARG A 204 -15.19 12.51 15.21
N LEU A 205 -14.46 12.41 14.11
CA LEU A 205 -14.52 11.26 13.21
C LEU A 205 -14.04 9.98 13.91
N ILE A 206 -12.89 10.03 14.60
CA ILE A 206 -12.33 8.89 15.32
C ILE A 206 -13.29 8.36 16.41
N ARG A 207 -14.01 9.25 17.12
CA ARG A 207 -14.98 8.85 18.16
C ARG A 207 -16.15 8.00 17.64
N SER A 208 -16.46 8.09 16.35
CA SER A 208 -17.56 7.34 15.71
C SER A 208 -17.08 6.29 14.72
N ALA A 209 -15.77 6.08 14.61
CA ALA A 209 -15.17 5.15 13.67
C ALA A 209 -15.00 3.76 14.29
N ASP A 210 -15.18 2.72 13.50
CA ASP A 210 -14.90 1.34 13.88
C ASP A 210 -13.47 0.94 13.49
N LEU A 211 -12.95 1.51 12.41
CA LEU A 211 -11.65 1.15 11.85
C LEU A 211 -10.91 2.38 11.30
N VAL A 212 -9.62 2.49 11.60
CA VAL A 212 -8.67 3.35 10.89
C VAL A 212 -7.77 2.49 10.02
N VAL A 213 -7.70 2.80 8.73
CA VAL A 213 -6.73 2.21 7.80
C VAL A 213 -5.71 3.27 7.40
N THR A 214 -4.42 2.96 7.51
CA THR A 214 -3.33 3.88 7.14
C THR A 214 -2.30 3.18 6.27
N SER A 215 -1.78 3.90 5.27
CA SER A 215 -0.61 3.47 4.49
C SER A 215 0.57 4.45 4.65
N LEU A 216 0.54 5.25 5.72
CA LEU A 216 1.66 6.09 6.11
C LEU A 216 2.82 5.22 6.65
N SER A 217 4.06 5.67 6.46
CA SER A 217 5.20 5.00 7.09
C SER A 217 5.06 4.99 8.61
N PRO A 218 5.63 4.01 9.34
CA PRO A 218 5.48 3.94 10.79
C PRO A 218 5.99 5.22 11.48
N ARG A 219 7.10 5.77 10.99
CA ARG A 219 7.60 7.09 11.39
C ARG A 219 6.59 8.22 11.17
N ALA A 220 5.90 8.27 10.04
CA ALA A 220 4.91 9.30 9.77
C ALA A 220 3.69 9.17 10.70
N ASN A 221 3.19 7.95 10.91
CA ASN A 221 2.14 7.66 11.88
C ASN A 221 2.52 8.17 13.28
N MET A 222 3.74 7.86 13.75
CA MET A 222 4.24 8.36 15.04
C MET A 222 4.29 9.89 15.11
N ASN A 223 4.86 10.55 14.10
CA ASN A 223 4.99 12.01 14.09
C ASN A 223 3.66 12.76 14.03
N LEU A 224 2.64 12.16 13.40
CA LEU A 224 1.31 12.74 13.26
C LEU A 224 0.38 12.35 14.42
N GLY A 225 0.80 11.46 15.32
CA GLY A 225 -0.06 10.96 16.40
C GLY A 225 -1.11 9.94 15.93
N ILE A 226 -0.96 9.37 14.74
CA ILE A 226 -1.85 8.35 14.17
C ILE A 226 -1.32 6.98 14.59
N THR A 227 -1.41 6.71 15.90
CA THR A 227 -0.92 5.46 16.51
C THR A 227 -2.05 4.76 17.25
N PRO A 228 -1.98 3.43 17.43
CA PRO A 228 -2.99 2.70 18.18
C PRO A 228 -3.26 3.32 19.56
N ASP A 229 -2.22 3.64 20.33
CA ASP A 229 -2.39 4.20 21.68
C ASP A 229 -3.11 5.55 21.67
N GLN A 230 -2.75 6.44 20.74
CA GLN A 230 -3.40 7.75 20.61
C GLN A 230 -4.85 7.62 20.16
N LEU A 231 -5.12 6.77 19.16
CA LEU A 231 -6.47 6.54 18.65
C LEU A 231 -7.37 5.87 19.71
N CYS A 232 -6.86 4.88 20.44
CA CYS A 232 -7.56 4.23 21.54
C CYS A 232 -7.87 5.18 22.70
N SER A 233 -7.02 6.21 22.93
CA SER A 233 -7.31 7.26 23.93
C SER A 233 -8.54 8.10 23.57
N ILE A 234 -8.89 8.17 22.28
CA ILE A 234 -10.05 8.90 21.74
C ILE A 234 -11.27 7.96 21.65
N ASN A 235 -11.06 6.73 21.18
CA ASN A 235 -12.07 5.71 20.99
C ASN A 235 -11.50 4.33 21.38
N PRO A 236 -11.81 3.80 22.59
CA PRO A 236 -11.26 2.53 23.08
C PRO A 236 -11.63 1.28 22.26
N ASP A 237 -12.65 1.36 21.41
CA ASP A 237 -13.12 0.23 20.60
C ASP A 237 -12.56 0.24 19.17
N ILE A 238 -11.78 1.26 18.79
CA ILE A 238 -11.31 1.43 17.42
C ILE A 238 -10.30 0.36 17.02
N ALA A 239 -10.49 -0.22 15.84
CA ALA A 239 -9.47 -1.04 15.20
C ALA A 239 -8.49 -0.18 14.40
N PHE A 240 -7.25 -0.65 14.28
CA PHE A 240 -6.19 -0.02 13.52
C PHE A 240 -5.57 -1.05 12.57
N LEU A 241 -5.47 -0.67 11.30
CA LEU A 241 -4.85 -1.45 10.24
C LEU A 241 -3.82 -0.60 9.51
N ALA A 242 -2.54 -0.98 9.64
CA ALA A 242 -1.47 -0.38 8.85
C ALA A 242 -1.14 -1.25 7.63
N ILE A 243 -0.91 -0.61 6.48
CA ILE A 243 -0.38 -1.24 5.27
C ILE A 243 1.00 -0.64 5.02
N THR A 244 2.05 -1.45 5.11
CA THR A 244 3.44 -1.02 5.01
C THR A 244 4.17 -1.72 3.88
N ALA A 245 5.28 -1.15 3.40
CA ALA A 245 6.12 -1.83 2.42
C ALA A 245 6.74 -3.11 3.00
N PHE A 246 7.28 -3.02 4.22
CA PHE A 246 8.04 -4.09 4.86
C PHE A 246 7.48 -4.50 6.23
N ASP A 247 7.76 -5.74 6.65
CA ASP A 247 7.37 -6.25 7.96
C ASP A 247 7.97 -5.40 9.10
N SER A 248 7.28 -5.35 10.23
CA SER A 248 7.71 -4.71 11.48
C SER A 248 9.03 -5.22 12.07
N ILE A 249 9.43 -6.45 11.74
CA ILE A 249 10.64 -7.07 12.27
C ILE A 249 11.84 -6.99 11.34
N SER A 250 11.67 -6.47 10.12
CA SER A 250 12.77 -6.32 9.16
C SER A 250 13.63 -5.08 9.45
N GLU A 251 14.85 -5.06 8.92
CA GLU A 251 15.71 -3.86 8.96
C GLU A 251 15.09 -2.70 8.18
N GLU A 252 14.28 -3.02 7.17
CA GLU A 252 13.58 -2.09 6.30
C GLU A 252 12.21 -1.65 6.83
N SER A 253 11.83 -2.05 8.04
CA SER A 253 10.50 -1.82 8.63
C SER A 253 10.02 -0.36 8.59
N ASP A 254 10.95 0.60 8.60
CA ASP A 254 10.69 2.05 8.54
C ASP A 254 10.93 2.68 7.15
N TRP A 255 11.30 1.91 6.14
CA TRP A 255 11.59 2.41 4.79
C TRP A 255 10.32 2.88 4.09
N VAL A 256 10.48 3.95 3.32
CA VAL A 256 9.49 4.43 2.34
C VAL A 256 9.74 3.66 1.05
N ALA A 257 8.73 2.92 0.60
CA ALA A 257 8.72 2.23 -0.68
C ALA A 257 7.28 2.02 -1.15
N TYR A 258 7.11 1.91 -2.47
CA TYR A 258 5.90 1.42 -3.11
C TYR A 258 6.09 -0.04 -3.56
N GLY A 259 5.06 -0.66 -4.12
CA GLY A 259 5.16 -2.06 -4.54
C GLY A 259 6.29 -2.34 -5.54
N THR A 260 6.68 -1.40 -6.40
CA THR A 260 7.85 -1.58 -7.29
C THR A 260 9.17 -1.70 -6.52
N GLY A 261 9.32 -0.96 -5.42
CA GLY A 261 10.49 -1.05 -4.55
C GLY A 261 10.49 -2.30 -3.69
N VAL A 262 9.31 -2.75 -3.26
CA VAL A 262 9.15 -4.06 -2.61
C VAL A 262 9.50 -5.19 -3.58
N HIS A 263 9.08 -5.09 -4.84
CA HIS A 263 9.46 -6.04 -5.89
C HIS A 263 10.98 -6.10 -6.11
N ALA A 264 11.66 -4.95 -6.11
CA ALA A 264 13.11 -4.89 -6.24
C ALA A 264 13.82 -5.57 -5.05
N THR A 265 13.35 -5.30 -3.83
CA THR A 265 13.98 -5.80 -2.59
C THR A 265 13.61 -7.23 -2.22
N SER A 266 12.50 -7.75 -2.71
CA SER A 266 12.03 -9.10 -2.35
C SER A 266 12.87 -10.21 -2.98
N GLY A 267 13.72 -9.90 -3.96
CA GLY A 267 14.42 -10.88 -4.78
C GLY A 267 13.64 -11.33 -6.01
N LEU A 268 12.30 -11.16 -6.04
CA LEU A 268 11.49 -11.58 -7.18
C LEU A 268 11.77 -10.77 -8.44
N GLY A 269 12.22 -9.52 -8.28
CA GLY A 269 12.68 -8.68 -9.38
C GLY A 269 14.00 -9.10 -10.00
N TRP A 270 14.66 -10.15 -9.51
CA TRP A 270 15.87 -10.68 -10.14
C TRP A 270 15.58 -11.98 -10.86
N GLN A 271 15.67 -11.96 -12.18
CA GLN A 271 15.28 -13.08 -13.04
C GLN A 271 16.34 -13.29 -14.12
N ALA A 272 16.73 -14.55 -14.31
CA ALA A 272 17.75 -14.94 -15.30
C ALA A 272 19.06 -14.11 -15.20
N GLY A 273 19.49 -13.80 -13.96
CA GLY A 273 20.76 -13.09 -13.69
C GLY A 273 20.73 -11.59 -13.95
N ARG A 274 19.55 -10.96 -14.02
CA ARG A 274 19.40 -9.52 -14.21
C ARG A 274 18.16 -8.98 -13.48
N PRO A 275 18.11 -7.69 -13.16
CA PRO A 275 16.87 -7.09 -12.67
C PRO A 275 15.82 -7.05 -13.79
N MET A 276 14.59 -7.38 -13.44
CA MET A 276 13.41 -7.26 -14.27
C MET A 276 12.44 -6.29 -13.62
N THR A 277 11.80 -5.48 -14.44
CA THR A 277 10.84 -4.48 -13.99
C THR A 277 9.44 -5.09 -14.03
N PRO A 278 8.58 -4.85 -13.04
CA PRO A 278 7.26 -5.45 -13.07
C PRO A 278 6.39 -4.68 -14.07
N ALA A 279 5.40 -5.34 -14.70
CA ALA A 279 4.51 -4.66 -15.66
C ALA A 279 3.71 -3.51 -15.02
N PHE A 280 3.42 -3.66 -13.73
CA PHE A 280 2.80 -2.70 -12.83
C PHE A 280 3.13 -3.12 -11.38
N SER A 281 2.76 -2.30 -10.41
CA SER A 281 3.06 -2.50 -8.98
C SER A 281 2.18 -3.60 -8.35
N TYR A 282 2.29 -4.86 -8.81
CA TYR A 282 1.48 -5.99 -8.35
C TYR A 282 1.51 -6.29 -6.83
N PRO A 283 2.53 -5.91 -6.03
CA PRO A 283 2.45 -6.09 -4.59
C PRO A 283 1.32 -5.26 -3.96
N ASP A 284 0.98 -4.11 -4.57
CA ASP A 284 -0.07 -3.24 -4.05
C ASP A 284 -1.46 -3.88 -4.03
N PRO A 285 -2.00 -4.42 -5.15
CA PRO A 285 -3.32 -5.03 -5.13
C PRO A 285 -3.38 -6.31 -4.28
N LEU A 286 -2.29 -7.07 -4.18
CA LEU A 286 -2.22 -8.22 -3.25
C LEU A 286 -2.37 -7.77 -1.80
N ALA A 287 -1.56 -6.79 -1.36
CA ALA A 287 -1.64 -6.25 -0.01
C ALA A 287 -2.99 -5.58 0.26
N GLY A 288 -3.59 -4.92 -0.73
CA GLY A 288 -4.91 -4.31 -0.60
C GLY A 288 -6.03 -5.34 -0.38
N LEU A 289 -5.99 -6.48 -1.08
CA LEU A 289 -6.93 -7.58 -0.87
C LEU A 289 -6.71 -8.25 0.49
N GLU A 290 -5.45 -8.50 0.88
CA GLU A 290 -5.12 -9.04 2.20
C GLU A 290 -5.58 -8.12 3.34
N ALA A 291 -5.36 -6.82 3.19
CA ALA A 291 -5.83 -5.80 4.13
C ALA A 291 -7.36 -5.76 4.22
N CYS A 292 -8.07 -5.91 3.10
CA CYS A 292 -9.53 -5.98 3.08
C CYS A 292 -10.04 -7.21 3.85
N ALA A 293 -9.43 -8.38 3.61
CA ALA A 293 -9.76 -9.59 4.35
C ALA A 293 -9.52 -9.40 5.85
N LEU A 294 -8.38 -8.83 6.24
CA LEU A 294 -8.06 -8.55 7.64
C LEU A 294 -8.99 -7.53 8.27
N ALA A 295 -9.37 -6.46 7.56
CA ALA A 295 -10.33 -5.47 8.04
C ALA A 295 -11.66 -6.13 8.43
N PHE A 296 -12.21 -7.02 7.59
CA PHE A 296 -13.40 -7.79 7.97
C PHE A 296 -13.16 -8.66 9.21
N GLY A 297 -12.01 -9.34 9.28
CA GLY A 297 -11.63 -10.12 10.46
C GLY A 297 -11.54 -9.28 11.74
N GLN A 298 -11.05 -8.03 11.64
CA GLN A 298 -10.99 -7.11 12.76
C GLN A 298 -12.38 -6.71 13.22
N MET A 299 -13.29 -6.40 12.30
CA MET A 299 -14.67 -6.06 12.65
C MET A 299 -15.44 -7.26 13.23
N MET A 300 -15.04 -8.48 12.89
CA MET A 300 -15.51 -9.70 13.54
C MET A 300 -14.82 -9.99 14.88
N ARG A 301 -13.79 -9.23 15.25
CA ARG A 301 -12.93 -9.49 16.42
C ARG A 301 -12.32 -10.90 16.41
N ASP A 302 -12.20 -11.52 15.24
CA ASP A 302 -11.60 -12.85 15.04
C ASP A 302 -10.07 -12.74 14.83
N VAL A 303 -9.56 -11.52 14.61
CA VAL A 303 -8.14 -11.18 14.51
C VAL A 303 -7.80 -9.98 15.43
N PRO A 304 -6.52 -9.73 15.73
CA PRO A 304 -6.12 -8.60 16.58
C PRO A 304 -6.67 -7.26 16.09
N GLN A 305 -7.08 -6.38 17.01
CA GLN A 305 -7.61 -5.06 16.64
C GLN A 305 -6.52 -4.06 16.23
N VAL A 306 -5.25 -4.42 16.39
CA VAL A 306 -4.10 -3.70 15.85
C VAL A 306 -3.38 -4.67 14.92
N CYS A 307 -3.51 -4.46 13.62
CA CYS A 307 -2.93 -5.30 12.58
C CYS A 307 -2.01 -4.50 11.67
N ARG A 308 -1.10 -5.23 11.03
CA ARG A 308 -0.27 -4.74 9.94
C ARG A 308 -0.30 -5.76 8.80
N VAL A 309 -0.48 -5.27 7.58
CA VAL A 309 -0.19 -6.00 6.34
C VAL A 309 1.07 -5.38 5.77
N SER A 310 2.05 -6.19 5.39
CA SER A 310 3.19 -5.69 4.64
C SER A 310 3.25 -6.30 3.24
N LEU A 311 3.61 -5.47 2.26
CA LEU A 311 3.66 -5.84 0.85
C LEU A 311 4.70 -6.94 0.60
N ASP A 312 5.85 -6.89 1.29
CA ASP A 312 6.89 -7.93 1.19
C ASP A 312 6.35 -9.32 1.57
N LYS A 313 5.54 -9.40 2.63
CA LYS A 313 4.86 -10.65 3.03
C LYS A 313 3.72 -11.04 2.10
N SER A 314 3.05 -10.09 1.46
CA SER A 314 2.07 -10.38 0.42
C SER A 314 2.75 -11.02 -0.80
N VAL A 315 3.95 -10.57 -1.13
CA VAL A 315 4.77 -11.12 -2.21
C VAL A 315 5.30 -12.52 -1.83
N ALA A 316 5.70 -12.73 -0.57
CA ALA A 316 6.14 -14.03 -0.07
C ALA A 316 5.04 -15.12 -0.08
N ALA A 317 3.78 -14.73 -0.27
CA ALA A 317 2.64 -15.64 -0.36
C ALA A 317 2.41 -16.21 -1.77
N LEU A 318 3.17 -15.78 -2.78
CA LEU A 318 3.05 -16.28 -4.15
C LEU A 318 3.76 -17.63 -4.30
N GLU A 319 3.06 -18.65 -4.81
CA GLU A 319 3.65 -19.96 -5.06
C GLU A 319 4.70 -19.92 -6.19
N ASP A 320 5.63 -20.89 -6.20
CA ASP A 320 6.66 -21.09 -7.24
C ASP A 320 7.57 -19.89 -7.55
N THR A 321 7.81 -19.01 -6.57
CA THR A 321 8.67 -17.83 -6.72
C THR A 321 10.16 -18.06 -6.39
N LEU A 322 10.59 -19.32 -6.29
CA LEU A 322 11.99 -19.74 -6.12
C LEU A 322 12.38 -20.86 -7.10
#